data_AF-A0A8T6CL07-F1
#
_entry.id   AF-A0A8T6CL07-F1
#
_cell.length_a   1.000
_cell.length_b   1.000
_cell.length_c   1.000
_cell.angle_alpha   90.00
_cell.angle_beta   90.00
_cell.angle_gamma   90.00
#
_symmetry.space_group_name_H-M   'P 1'
#
loop_
_entity.id
_entity.type
_entity.pdbx_description
1 polymer ?
#
loop_
_entity_poly.entity_id
_entity_poly.type
_entity_poly.pdbx_seq_one_letter_code
_entity_poly.pdbx_strand_id
1 'polypeptide(L)'
;MIEGRVDAAIREAGLSFPVPLPGALQVWPPVDIELARAPRVLVTSPRAEILRVDDRLLRTDLTLLERDAIEREAEARDSSISVLAIPTGGVATYPAIVRASASYRSLVAIAAHEWVHHYLAFYPLGRAIFNDPDALTINETVADIAGDELGAMVIARHGDPGPPRPPAAAPTIDRSEVLRDLHTEVDSLLAEGRIEEAERRMEEVRQELEDHGIRIRRINQAYFAFYGTYASRDDAIHPLGGQLIEVRERAGSLARFLELVRGVTTAADVEELLGRLRGGGRS
;
A
#
# COMPACT_ATOMS: atom_id res chain seq x y z
N MET A 1 7.79 -22.50 -0.43
CA MET A 1 6.47 -22.96 0.10
C MET A 1 5.43 -21.86 0.01
N ILE A 2 5.79 -20.62 0.35
CA ILE A 2 4.91 -19.45 0.20
C ILE A 2 4.61 -19.21 -1.28
N GLU A 3 5.61 -19.28 -2.18
CA GLU A 3 5.38 -19.01 -3.61
C GLU A 3 4.34 -19.96 -4.19
N GLY A 4 4.46 -21.27 -3.92
CA GLY A 4 3.50 -22.26 -4.41
C GLY A 4 2.07 -22.08 -3.87
N ARG A 5 1.90 -21.50 -2.69
CA ARG A 5 0.57 -21.21 -2.12
C ARG A 5 -0.05 -19.96 -2.75
N VAL A 6 0.76 -18.91 -2.92
CA VAL A 6 0.35 -17.67 -3.60
C VAL A 6 0.04 -17.94 -5.07
N ASP A 7 0.89 -18.69 -5.76
CA ASP A 7 0.67 -19.16 -7.13
C ASP A 7 -0.65 -19.94 -7.26
N ALA A 8 -0.96 -20.84 -6.32
CA ALA A 8 -2.23 -21.57 -6.33
C ALA A 8 -3.45 -20.63 -6.19
N ALA A 9 -3.37 -19.61 -5.33
CA ALA A 9 -4.42 -18.60 -5.19
C ALA A 9 -4.59 -17.76 -6.46
N ILE A 10 -3.49 -17.37 -7.11
CA ILE A 10 -3.51 -16.63 -8.38
C ILE A 10 -4.17 -17.47 -9.50
N ARG A 11 -3.84 -18.78 -9.58
CA ARG A 11 -4.51 -19.69 -10.53
C ARG A 11 -6.02 -19.79 -10.26
N GLU A 12 -6.39 -19.94 -8.99
CA GLU A 12 -7.80 -20.02 -8.57
C GLU A 12 -8.56 -18.72 -8.88
N ALA A 13 -7.89 -17.57 -8.80
CA ALA A 13 -8.44 -16.26 -9.18
C ALA A 13 -8.61 -16.06 -10.70
N GLY A 14 -8.20 -17.04 -11.53
CA GLY A 14 -8.29 -16.98 -12.99
C GLY A 14 -7.14 -16.21 -13.66
N LEU A 15 -6.08 -15.91 -12.92
CA LEU A 15 -4.92 -15.14 -13.41
C LEU A 15 -3.83 -16.06 -13.96
N SER A 16 -4.19 -16.86 -14.97
CA SER A 16 -3.24 -17.71 -15.69
C SER A 16 -3.23 -17.36 -17.17
N PHE A 17 -2.03 -17.28 -17.74
CA PHE A 17 -1.79 -16.82 -19.10
C PHE A 17 -1.31 -17.97 -19.99
N PRO A 18 -1.66 -17.97 -21.28
CA PRO A 18 -1.14 -18.95 -22.22
C PRO A 18 0.37 -18.78 -22.36
N VAL A 19 1.09 -19.89 -22.25
CA VAL A 19 2.53 -19.97 -22.51
C VAL A 19 2.78 -20.63 -23.87
N PRO A 20 4.01 -20.57 -24.43
CA PRO A 20 4.37 -21.19 -25.71
C PRO A 20 4.39 -22.74 -25.68
N LEU A 21 3.41 -23.36 -25.02
CA LEU A 21 3.18 -24.79 -24.91
C LEU A 21 1.67 -25.04 -25.15
N PRO A 22 1.29 -25.96 -26.06
CA PRO A 22 -0.11 -26.18 -26.40
C PRO A 22 -1.00 -26.46 -25.18
N GLY A 23 -2.02 -25.63 -24.98
CA GLY A 23 -3.00 -25.79 -23.89
C GLY A 23 -2.48 -25.51 -22.48
N ALA A 24 -1.22 -25.09 -22.32
CA ALA A 24 -0.65 -24.79 -21.02
C ALA A 24 -0.96 -23.35 -20.59
N LEU A 25 -1.49 -23.22 -19.37
CA LEU A 25 -1.67 -21.95 -18.69
C LEU A 25 -0.72 -21.87 -17.51
N GLN A 26 -0.08 -20.73 -17.31
CA GLN A 26 0.81 -20.48 -16.19
C GLN A 26 0.57 -19.11 -15.58
N VAL A 27 0.80 -18.99 -14.27
CA VAL A 27 0.92 -17.69 -13.61
C VAL A 27 2.14 -16.97 -14.20
N TRP A 28 1.90 -15.78 -14.74
CA TRP A 28 2.95 -14.94 -15.32
C TRP A 28 2.81 -13.50 -14.81
N PRO A 29 3.90 -12.89 -14.31
CA PRO A 29 5.22 -13.49 -14.09
C PRO A 29 5.19 -14.60 -13.02
N PRO A 30 6.15 -15.54 -12.99
CA PRO A 30 6.20 -16.56 -11.95
C PRO A 30 6.28 -15.91 -10.57
N VAL A 31 5.62 -16.51 -9.58
CA VAL A 31 5.74 -16.07 -8.20
C VAL A 31 7.14 -16.45 -7.69
N ASP A 32 7.95 -15.47 -7.35
CA ASP A 32 9.30 -15.66 -6.84
C ASP A 32 9.56 -14.67 -5.69
N ILE A 33 9.88 -15.20 -4.50
CA ILE A 33 9.88 -14.44 -3.25
C ILE A 33 11.08 -14.80 -2.40
N GLU A 34 11.82 -13.79 -1.97
CA GLU A 34 12.89 -13.92 -0.98
C GLU A 34 12.46 -13.33 0.37
N LEU A 35 12.53 -14.14 1.42
CA LEU A 35 12.33 -13.66 2.79
C LEU A 35 13.61 -13.03 3.32
N ALA A 36 13.73 -11.71 3.21
CA ALA A 36 14.88 -10.96 3.68
C ALA A 36 14.45 -9.70 4.45
N ARG A 37 15.43 -8.95 4.98
CA ARG A 37 15.15 -7.61 5.52
C ARG A 37 14.87 -6.68 4.34
N ALA A 38 13.63 -6.26 4.18
CA ALA A 38 13.27 -5.27 3.17
C ALA A 38 13.94 -3.91 3.47
N PRO A 39 14.38 -3.14 2.44
CA PRO A 39 15.00 -1.84 2.63
C PRO A 39 14.02 -0.86 3.25
N ARG A 40 14.55 0.18 3.89
CA ARG A 40 13.72 1.28 4.36
C ARG A 40 13.57 2.28 3.23
N VAL A 41 12.47 3.00 3.19
CA VAL A 41 12.31 4.13 2.28
C VAL A 41 12.36 5.41 3.11
N LEU A 42 13.13 6.39 2.65
CA LEU A 42 13.09 7.75 3.15
C LEU A 42 12.01 8.48 2.37
N VAL A 43 10.88 8.73 3.04
CA VAL A 43 9.75 9.45 2.46
C VAL A 43 9.91 10.92 2.78
N THR A 44 9.68 11.75 1.78
CA THR A 44 9.67 13.21 1.91
C THR A 44 8.30 13.77 1.54
N SER A 45 7.83 14.71 2.35
CA SER A 45 6.60 15.47 2.10
C SER A 45 6.85 16.94 2.38
N PRO A 46 6.26 17.89 1.64
CA PRO A 46 6.21 19.28 2.06
C PRO A 46 5.57 19.37 3.45
N ARG A 47 5.94 20.38 4.23
CA ARG A 47 5.28 20.65 5.52
C ARG A 47 3.91 21.29 5.34
N ALA A 48 3.70 21.97 4.21
CA ALA A 48 2.48 22.71 3.90
C ALA A 48 1.34 21.85 3.32
N GLU A 49 1.63 20.62 2.90
CA GLU A 49 0.64 19.70 2.32
C GLU A 49 1.09 18.25 2.52
N ILE A 50 0.14 17.32 2.56
CA ILE A 50 0.44 15.89 2.59
C ILE A 50 0.62 15.41 1.16
N LEU A 51 1.88 15.37 0.71
CA LEU A 51 2.23 14.97 -0.65
C LEU A 51 3.52 14.16 -0.66
N ARG A 52 3.52 13.01 -1.33
CA ARG A 52 4.72 12.17 -1.47
C ARG A 52 5.57 12.68 -2.64
N VAL A 53 6.75 13.25 -2.35
CA VAL A 53 7.60 13.92 -3.36
C VAL A 53 8.78 13.07 -3.83
N ASP A 54 9.47 12.38 -2.93
CA ASP A 54 10.63 11.53 -3.27
C ASP A 54 10.72 10.34 -2.31
N ASP A 55 11.15 9.21 -2.87
CA ASP A 55 11.39 7.94 -2.17
C ASP A 55 12.82 7.50 -2.41
N ARG A 56 13.65 7.65 -1.38
CA ARG A 56 15.03 7.14 -1.43
C ARG A 56 15.12 5.84 -0.66
N LEU A 57 15.50 4.77 -1.35
CA LEU A 57 15.82 3.51 -0.69
C LEU A 57 17.04 3.71 0.21
N LEU A 58 16.86 3.39 1.48
CA LEU A 58 17.86 3.36 2.51
C LEU A 58 18.32 1.92 2.77
N ARG A 59 19.49 1.80 3.37
CA ARG A 59 20.03 0.52 3.83
C ARG A 59 19.08 -0.19 4.81
N THR A 60 19.06 -1.51 4.74
CA THR A 60 18.18 -2.39 5.52
C THR A 60 18.58 -2.50 6.99
N ASP A 61 19.84 -2.21 7.32
CA ASP A 61 20.46 -2.44 8.62
C ASP A 61 20.56 -1.19 9.51
N LEU A 62 19.91 -0.09 9.14
CA LEU A 62 19.92 1.15 9.91
C LEU A 62 19.29 0.98 11.30
N THR A 63 20.04 1.39 12.32
CA THR A 63 19.60 1.53 13.71
C THR A 63 18.62 2.71 13.87
N LEU A 64 17.94 2.79 15.01
CA LEU A 64 17.06 3.92 15.32
C LEU A 64 17.82 5.25 15.33
N LEU A 65 19.02 5.27 15.92
CA LEU A 65 19.84 6.48 16.00
C LEU A 65 20.27 6.98 14.61
N GLU A 66 20.68 6.08 13.72
CA GLU A 66 21.07 6.43 12.35
C GLU A 66 19.87 6.96 11.55
N ARG A 67 18.68 6.36 11.72
CA ARG A 67 17.46 6.85 11.08
C ARG A 67 17.12 8.26 11.52
N ASP A 68 17.10 8.52 12.82
CA ASP A 68 16.80 9.84 13.37
C ASP A 68 17.85 10.87 12.92
N ALA A 69 19.12 10.47 12.76
CA ALA A 69 20.17 11.34 12.23
C ALA A 69 19.93 11.71 10.76
N ILE A 70 19.60 10.72 9.91
CA ILE A 70 19.30 10.94 8.49
C ILE A 70 18.08 11.86 8.33
N GLU A 71 17.00 11.61 9.09
CA GLU A 71 15.77 12.41 9.05
C GLU A 71 16.06 13.87 9.45
N ARG A 72 16.74 14.09 10.57
CA ARG A 72 17.12 15.44 11.03
C ARG A 72 18.05 16.15 10.05
N GLU A 73 19.00 15.43 9.46
CA GLU A 73 19.92 16.03 8.49
C GLU A 73 19.18 16.47 7.23
N ALA A 74 18.21 15.68 6.76
CA ALA A 74 17.37 16.04 5.62
C ALA A 74 16.51 17.28 5.92
N GLU A 75 15.82 17.31 7.08
CA GLU A 75 14.99 18.45 7.53
C GLU A 75 15.84 19.71 7.84
N ALA A 76 17.11 19.56 8.22
CA ALA A 76 18.01 20.69 8.44
C ALA A 76 18.51 21.31 7.12
N ARG A 77 18.62 20.51 6.06
CA ARG A 77 19.02 20.99 4.72
C ARG A 77 17.87 21.71 4.02
N ASP A 78 16.64 21.28 4.29
CA ASP A 78 15.43 21.92 3.79
C ASP A 78 14.36 21.90 4.89
N SER A 79 14.13 23.05 5.51
CA SER A 79 13.15 23.20 6.59
C SER A 79 11.70 23.25 6.11
N SER A 80 11.48 23.21 4.79
CA SER A 80 10.14 23.19 4.19
C SER A 80 9.58 21.77 4.02
N ILE A 81 10.39 20.74 4.28
CA ILE A 81 9.99 19.33 4.19
C ILE A 81 9.92 18.65 5.55
N SER A 82 9.07 17.63 5.62
CA SER A 82 8.98 16.62 6.66
C SER A 82 9.51 15.30 6.11
N VAL A 83 10.24 14.55 6.94
CA VAL A 83 10.92 13.34 6.47
C VAL A 83 10.63 12.17 7.41
N LEU A 84 10.48 10.97 6.85
CA LEU A 84 10.32 9.75 7.64
C LEU A 84 10.99 8.54 6.99
N ALA A 85 11.91 7.89 7.71
CA ALA A 85 12.46 6.61 7.33
C ALA A 85 11.52 5.49 7.77
N ILE A 86 10.83 4.88 6.80
CA ILE A 86 9.79 3.88 7.03
C ILE A 86 10.30 2.50 6.60
N PRO A 87 10.10 1.44 7.40
CA PRO A 87 10.41 0.10 6.94
C PRO A 87 9.33 -0.41 5.97
N THR A 88 9.73 -0.80 4.76
CA THR A 88 8.82 -1.39 3.78
C THR A 88 8.35 -2.79 4.20
N GLY A 89 7.12 -3.15 3.81
CA GLY A 89 6.56 -4.50 4.02
C GLY A 89 7.19 -5.51 3.07
N GLY A 90 7.33 -5.13 1.80
CA GLY A 90 8.12 -5.80 0.78
C GLY A 90 8.62 -4.79 -0.26
N VAL A 91 9.37 -5.28 -1.24
CA VAL A 91 9.79 -4.54 -2.42
C VAL A 91 9.67 -5.45 -3.64
N ALA A 92 9.00 -4.96 -4.67
CA ALA A 92 8.77 -5.64 -5.94
C ALA A 92 10.03 -5.74 -6.84
N THR A 93 11.20 -6.08 -6.30
CA THR A 93 12.33 -6.63 -7.09
C THR A 93 11.96 -8.00 -7.64
N TYR A 94 12.73 -8.58 -8.56
CA TYR A 94 12.53 -9.98 -8.98
C TYR A 94 13.76 -10.83 -8.60
N PRO A 95 13.67 -11.73 -7.60
CA PRO A 95 12.50 -12.07 -6.76
C PRO A 95 12.02 -10.93 -5.85
N ALA A 96 10.75 -10.96 -5.44
CA ALA A 96 10.19 -9.97 -4.50
C ALA A 96 10.81 -10.16 -3.12
N ILE A 97 11.34 -9.09 -2.53
CA ILE A 97 11.87 -9.14 -1.16
C ILE A 97 10.72 -8.87 -0.20
N VAL A 98 10.32 -9.87 0.58
CA VAL A 98 9.24 -9.72 1.57
C VAL A 98 9.81 -9.82 2.98
N ARG A 99 9.52 -8.82 3.81
CA ARG A 99 9.95 -8.86 5.21
C ARG A 99 9.18 -9.96 5.93
N ALA A 100 9.90 -10.82 6.64
CA ALA A 100 9.28 -11.76 7.56
C ALA A 100 8.33 -11.02 8.51
N SER A 101 7.03 -11.33 8.40
CA SER A 101 5.98 -10.69 9.18
C SER A 101 5.65 -11.52 10.43
N ALA A 102 5.14 -10.86 11.47
CA ALA A 102 4.66 -11.53 12.68
C ALA A 102 3.36 -12.34 12.45
N SER A 103 2.67 -12.11 11.32
CA SER A 103 1.47 -12.84 10.93
C SER A 103 1.69 -13.51 9.58
N TYR A 104 1.38 -14.81 9.49
CA TYR A 104 1.41 -15.54 8.22
C TYR A 104 0.40 -14.97 7.23
N ARG A 105 -0.79 -14.57 7.68
CA ARG A 105 -1.79 -13.84 6.88
C ARG A 105 -1.18 -12.60 6.23
N SER A 106 -0.53 -11.74 7.02
CA SER A 106 0.13 -10.55 6.46
C SER A 106 1.26 -10.92 5.50
N LEU A 107 2.01 -11.99 5.79
CA LEU A 107 3.11 -12.43 4.93
C LEU A 107 2.61 -12.83 3.54
N VAL A 108 1.52 -13.61 3.46
CA VAL A 108 0.97 -14.06 2.17
C VAL A 108 0.25 -12.94 1.41
N ALA A 109 -0.35 -11.98 2.13
CA ALA A 109 -0.93 -10.78 1.52
C ALA A 109 0.15 -9.88 0.91
N ILE A 110 1.24 -9.59 1.63
CA ILE A 110 2.37 -8.81 1.10
C ILE A 110 3.02 -9.55 -0.07
N ALA A 111 3.23 -10.86 0.04
CA ALA A 111 3.73 -11.67 -1.07
C ALA A 111 2.89 -11.53 -2.34
N ALA A 112 1.56 -11.54 -2.21
CA ALA A 112 0.64 -11.35 -3.33
C ALA A 112 0.66 -9.90 -3.84
N HIS A 113 0.72 -8.90 -2.95
CA HIS A 113 0.89 -7.48 -3.27
C HIS A 113 2.11 -7.24 -4.18
N GLU A 114 3.28 -7.74 -3.79
CA GLU A 114 4.50 -7.61 -4.59
C GLU A 114 4.38 -8.31 -5.95
N TRP A 115 3.70 -9.46 -6.01
CA TRP A 115 3.45 -10.14 -7.29
C TRP A 115 2.53 -9.31 -8.20
N VAL A 116 1.54 -8.62 -7.66
CA VAL A 116 0.67 -7.73 -8.46
C VAL A 116 1.48 -6.59 -9.09
N HIS A 117 2.45 -6.02 -8.37
CA HIS A 117 3.39 -5.07 -8.96
C HIS A 117 4.20 -5.70 -10.11
N HIS A 118 4.71 -6.92 -9.96
CA HIS A 118 5.40 -7.62 -11.05
C HIS A 118 4.49 -7.82 -12.27
N TYR A 119 3.24 -8.21 -12.04
CA TYR A 119 2.25 -8.33 -13.10
C TYR A 119 2.04 -6.99 -13.81
N LEU A 120 1.80 -5.91 -13.05
CA LEU A 120 1.51 -4.58 -13.59
C LEU A 120 2.71 -3.95 -14.30
N ALA A 121 3.95 -4.34 -13.97
CA ALA A 121 5.16 -3.86 -14.65
C ALA A 121 5.16 -4.13 -16.17
N PHE A 122 4.41 -5.15 -16.62
CA PHE A 122 4.24 -5.46 -18.05
C PHE A 122 3.17 -4.61 -18.75
N TYR A 123 2.44 -3.75 -18.03
CA TYR A 123 1.31 -2.98 -18.54
C TYR A 123 1.50 -1.46 -18.34
N PRO A 124 0.70 -0.61 -19.04
CA PRO A 124 0.82 0.84 -18.93
C PRO A 124 0.82 1.35 -17.49
N LEU A 125 -0.08 0.86 -16.62
CA LEU A 125 -0.17 1.27 -15.22
C LEU A 125 1.17 1.10 -14.47
N GLY A 126 1.81 -0.08 -14.56
CA GLY A 126 3.09 -0.31 -13.88
C GLY A 126 4.27 0.45 -14.47
N ARG A 127 4.23 0.79 -15.77
CA ARG A 127 5.30 1.58 -16.40
C ARG A 127 5.19 3.09 -16.09
N ALA A 128 4.02 3.56 -15.71
CA ALA A 128 3.77 4.97 -15.46
C ALA A 128 4.16 5.43 -14.03
N ILE A 129 4.38 4.51 -13.08
CA ILE A 129 4.58 4.82 -11.65
C ILE A 129 5.74 5.80 -11.36
N PHE A 130 6.76 5.84 -12.22
CA PHE A 130 7.91 6.74 -12.05
C PHE A 130 7.72 8.12 -12.68
N ASN A 131 6.66 8.29 -13.48
CA ASN A 131 6.42 9.50 -14.26
C ASN A 131 5.13 10.23 -13.84
N ASP A 132 4.23 9.56 -13.12
CA ASP A 132 2.91 10.08 -12.79
C ASP A 132 2.51 9.69 -11.34
N PRO A 133 2.28 10.67 -10.44
CA PRO A 133 1.80 10.44 -9.08
C PRO A 133 0.44 9.72 -9.00
N ASP A 134 -0.47 9.96 -9.96
CA ASP A 134 -1.75 9.25 -10.02
C ASP A 134 -1.51 7.78 -10.34
N ALA A 135 -0.62 7.48 -11.29
CA ALA A 135 -0.29 6.10 -11.64
C ALA A 135 0.32 5.34 -10.46
N LEU A 136 1.19 5.98 -9.68
CA LEU A 136 1.72 5.39 -8.45
C LEU A 136 0.59 5.07 -7.46
N THR A 137 -0.29 6.05 -7.18
CA THR A 137 -1.43 5.87 -6.28
C THR A 137 -2.36 4.73 -6.73
N ILE A 138 -2.73 4.71 -8.02
CA ILE A 138 -3.57 3.66 -8.61
C ILE A 138 -2.88 2.29 -8.50
N ASN A 139 -1.58 2.22 -8.77
CA ASN A 139 -0.83 0.97 -8.73
C ASN A 139 -0.78 0.36 -7.33
N GLU A 140 -0.45 1.16 -6.31
CA GLU A 140 -0.46 0.73 -4.91
C GLU A 140 -1.85 0.30 -4.46
N THR A 141 -2.90 1.09 -4.76
CA THR A 141 -4.28 0.73 -4.39
C THR A 141 -4.72 -0.58 -5.05
N VAL A 142 -4.38 -0.80 -6.33
CA VAL A 142 -4.67 -2.06 -7.03
C VAL A 142 -3.93 -3.22 -6.38
N ALA A 143 -2.65 -3.03 -6.02
CA ALA A 143 -1.84 -4.04 -5.36
C ALA A 143 -2.38 -4.38 -3.96
N ASP A 144 -2.85 -3.40 -3.19
CA ASP A 144 -3.48 -3.62 -1.88
C ASP A 144 -4.76 -4.46 -2.00
N ILE A 145 -5.67 -4.06 -2.90
CA ILE A 145 -6.95 -4.76 -3.11
C ILE A 145 -6.71 -6.20 -3.54
N ALA A 146 -5.85 -6.40 -4.54
CA ALA A 146 -5.56 -7.72 -5.07
C ALA A 146 -4.74 -8.58 -4.10
N GLY A 147 -3.78 -7.97 -3.40
CA GLY A 147 -2.92 -8.62 -2.41
C GLY A 147 -3.71 -9.13 -1.20
N ASP A 148 -4.63 -8.32 -0.68
CA ASP A 148 -5.53 -8.73 0.40
C ASP A 148 -6.45 -9.88 -0.02
N GLU A 149 -7.04 -9.81 -1.21
CA GLU A 149 -7.94 -10.84 -1.72
C GLU A 149 -7.20 -12.17 -1.94
N LEU A 150 -6.06 -12.14 -2.64
CA LEU A 150 -5.22 -13.32 -2.86
C LEU A 150 -4.68 -13.88 -1.55
N GLY A 151 -4.24 -13.03 -0.62
CA GLY A 151 -3.81 -13.44 0.71
C GLY A 151 -4.92 -14.13 1.49
N ALA A 152 -6.15 -13.60 1.42
CA ALA A 152 -7.33 -14.23 2.02
C ALA A 152 -7.64 -15.60 1.39
N MET A 153 -7.53 -15.74 0.07
CA MET A 153 -7.68 -17.02 -0.63
C MET A 153 -6.64 -18.05 -0.18
N VAL A 154 -5.37 -17.65 -0.01
CA VAL A 154 -4.32 -18.52 0.54
C VAL A 154 -4.72 -19.06 1.91
N ILE A 155 -5.19 -18.17 2.80
CA ILE A 155 -5.61 -18.57 4.15
C ILE A 155 -6.85 -19.48 4.11
N ALA A 156 -7.85 -19.16 3.28
CA ALA A 156 -9.05 -19.97 3.13
C ALA A 156 -8.72 -21.39 2.63
N ARG A 157 -7.75 -21.51 1.73
CA ARG A 157 -7.35 -22.78 1.11
C ARG A 157 -6.41 -23.62 1.97
N HIS A 158 -5.46 -22.99 2.65
CA HIS A 158 -4.34 -23.70 3.30
C HIS A 158 -4.31 -23.56 4.83
N GLY A 159 -5.14 -22.71 5.40
CA GLY A 159 -5.11 -22.34 6.81
C GLY A 159 -3.90 -21.48 7.18
N ASP A 160 -3.95 -20.91 8.39
CA ASP A 160 -2.81 -20.22 9.00
C ASP A 160 -1.95 -21.25 9.77
N PRO A 161 -0.69 -21.51 9.36
CA PRO A 161 0.21 -22.43 10.06
C PRO A 161 0.83 -21.82 11.31
N GLY A 162 0.62 -20.52 11.59
CA GLY A 162 1.06 -19.88 12.81
C GLY A 162 0.34 -20.46 14.04
N PRO A 163 0.93 -20.36 15.24
CA PRO A 163 0.22 -20.71 16.46
C PRO A 163 -1.08 -19.90 16.54
N PRO A 164 -2.20 -20.48 17.03
CA PRO A 164 -3.41 -19.71 17.26
C PRO A 164 -3.06 -18.53 18.14
N ARG A 165 -3.14 -17.33 17.56
CA ARG A 165 -2.84 -16.12 18.29
C ARG A 165 -3.93 -16.00 19.36
N PRO A 166 -3.58 -15.90 20.66
CA PRO A 166 -4.59 -15.58 21.66
C PRO A 166 -5.30 -14.31 21.19
N PRO A 167 -6.63 -14.20 21.38
CA PRO A 167 -7.33 -12.97 21.04
C PRO A 167 -6.55 -11.84 21.69
N ALA A 168 -5.99 -10.96 20.85
CA ALA A 168 -5.41 -9.74 21.37
C ALA A 168 -6.53 -9.05 22.14
N ALA A 169 -6.23 -8.52 23.34
CA ALA A 169 -7.17 -7.63 23.98
C ALA A 169 -7.62 -6.62 22.92
N ALA A 170 -8.93 -6.49 22.72
CA ALA A 170 -9.44 -5.51 21.78
C ALA A 170 -8.81 -4.17 22.16
N PRO A 171 -8.11 -3.50 21.23
CA PRO A 171 -7.56 -2.20 21.55
C PRO A 171 -8.71 -1.33 22.02
N THR A 172 -8.49 -0.57 23.08
CA THR A 172 -9.50 0.30 23.69
C THR A 172 -9.94 1.43 22.75
N ILE A 173 -9.13 1.69 21.71
CA ILE A 173 -9.37 2.64 20.64
C ILE A 173 -9.11 1.98 19.28
N ASP A 174 -9.91 2.32 18.26
CA ASP A 174 -9.63 1.91 16.89
C ASP A 174 -8.56 2.82 16.29
N ARG A 175 -7.34 2.28 16.17
CA ARG A 175 -6.20 2.99 15.57
C ARG A 175 -6.52 3.58 14.20
N SER A 176 -7.27 2.86 13.37
CA SER A 176 -7.51 3.23 11.98
C SER A 176 -8.46 4.42 11.89
N GLU A 177 -9.49 4.41 12.75
CA GLU A 177 -10.41 5.54 12.93
C GLU A 177 -9.67 6.79 13.42
N VAL A 178 -8.90 6.65 14.50
CA VAL A 178 -8.11 7.77 15.06
C VAL A 178 -7.17 8.39 14.03
N LEU A 179 -6.45 7.56 13.25
CA LEU A 179 -5.53 8.08 12.23
C LEU A 179 -6.25 8.73 11.05
N ARG A 180 -7.46 8.29 10.70
CA ARG A 180 -8.27 8.91 9.62
C ARG A 180 -8.82 10.26 10.04
N ASP A 181 -9.34 10.35 11.26
CA ASP A 181 -9.83 11.61 11.81
C ASP A 181 -8.69 12.63 11.93
N LEU A 182 -7.53 12.18 12.42
CA LEU A 182 -6.32 13.01 12.47
C LEU A 182 -5.88 13.46 11.08
N HIS A 183 -5.93 12.59 10.07
CA HIS A 183 -5.57 12.96 8.70
C HIS A 183 -6.44 14.11 8.19
N THR A 184 -7.76 14.00 8.36
CA THR A 184 -8.74 15.03 7.98
C THR A 184 -8.49 16.35 8.71
N GLU A 185 -8.21 16.29 10.01
CA GLU A 185 -7.91 17.46 10.83
C GLU A 185 -6.62 18.15 10.37
N VAL A 186 -5.56 17.38 10.10
CA VAL A 186 -4.28 17.88 9.59
C VAL A 186 -4.45 18.53 8.23
N ASP A 187 -5.17 17.91 7.29
CA ASP A 187 -5.43 18.49 5.97
C ASP A 187 -6.14 19.85 6.07
N SER A 188 -7.14 19.97 6.95
CA SER A 188 -7.82 21.24 7.19
C SER A 188 -6.88 22.32 7.74
N LEU A 189 -6.03 21.96 8.71
CA LEU A 189 -5.05 22.89 9.29
C LEU A 189 -4.01 23.33 8.25
N LEU A 190 -3.54 22.41 7.41
CA LEU A 190 -2.59 22.70 6.34
C LEU A 190 -3.20 23.60 5.25
N ALA A 191 -4.47 23.38 4.88
CA ALA A 191 -5.19 24.24 3.95
C ALA A 191 -5.35 25.69 4.48
N GLU A 192 -5.39 25.87 5.79
CA GLU A 192 -5.39 27.18 6.46
C GLU A 192 -3.97 27.77 6.66
N GLY A 193 -2.91 27.05 6.26
CA GLY A 193 -1.52 27.45 6.47
C GLY A 193 -1.01 27.29 7.91
N ARG A 194 -1.72 26.56 8.77
CA ARG A 194 -1.42 26.37 10.20
C ARG A 194 -0.51 25.16 10.43
N ILE A 195 0.69 25.21 9.85
CA ILE A 195 1.64 24.08 9.82
C ILE A 195 2.07 23.64 11.23
N GLU A 196 2.47 24.57 12.09
CA GLU A 196 2.96 24.24 13.44
C GLU A 196 1.87 23.64 14.33
N GLU A 197 0.61 23.96 14.04
CA GLU A 197 -0.54 23.41 14.74
C GLU A 197 -0.89 22.02 14.27
N ALA A 198 -0.87 21.77 12.96
CA ALA A 198 -0.97 20.43 12.41
C ALA A 198 0.10 19.49 13.02
N GLU A 199 1.35 19.94 13.09
CA GLU A 199 2.46 19.15 13.64
C GLU A 199 2.31 18.87 15.14
N ARG A 200 1.88 19.87 15.90
CA ARG A 200 1.57 19.69 17.32
C ARG A 200 0.44 18.68 17.51
N ARG A 201 -0.62 18.78 16.72
CA ARG A 201 -1.77 17.85 16.79
C ARG A 201 -1.36 16.41 16.48
N MET A 202 -0.52 16.21 15.46
CA MET A 202 0.04 14.89 15.14
C MET A 202 0.84 14.28 16.29
N GLU A 203 1.64 15.07 17.00
CA GLU A 203 2.39 14.61 18.16
C GLU A 203 1.49 14.31 19.37
N GLU A 204 0.46 15.14 19.61
CA GLU A 204 -0.54 14.90 20.67
C GLU A 204 -1.26 13.55 20.47
N VAL A 205 -1.74 13.27 19.26
CA VAL A 205 -2.39 11.98 18.97
C VAL A 205 -1.40 10.82 19.03
N ARG A 206 -0.13 11.01 18.62
CA ARG A 206 0.89 9.97 18.76
C ARG A 206 1.09 9.57 20.23
N GLN A 207 1.10 10.56 21.14
CA GLN A 207 1.19 10.33 22.58
C GLN A 207 -0.06 9.63 23.12
N GLU A 208 -1.25 10.05 22.70
CA GLU A 208 -2.51 9.41 23.06
C GLU A 208 -2.54 7.94 22.64
N LEU A 209 -2.13 7.63 21.40
CA LEU A 209 -2.02 6.25 20.92
C LEU A 209 -1.04 5.44 21.79
N GLU A 210 0.09 6.03 22.18
CA GLU A 210 1.07 5.38 23.04
C GLU A 210 0.54 5.08 24.45
N ASP A 211 -0.27 5.97 25.03
CA ASP A 211 -0.96 5.76 26.32
C ASP A 211 -1.94 4.57 26.25
N HIS A 212 -2.52 4.33 25.07
CA HIS A 212 -3.36 3.16 24.78
C HIS A 212 -2.56 1.92 24.34
N GLY A 213 -1.23 1.96 24.46
CA GLY A 213 -0.33 0.85 24.13
C GLY A 213 -0.02 0.69 22.64
N ILE A 214 -0.46 1.63 21.81
CA ILE A 214 -0.23 1.66 20.35
C ILE A 214 0.98 2.54 20.06
N ARG A 215 2.15 1.90 19.95
CA ARG A 215 3.40 2.64 19.70
C ARG A 215 3.59 3.00 18.23
N ILE A 216 3.60 4.31 17.95
CA ILE A 216 4.03 4.88 16.67
C ILE A 216 5.22 5.79 16.95
N ARG A 217 6.32 5.61 16.20
CA ARG A 217 7.58 6.35 16.46
C ARG A 217 7.42 7.87 16.21
N ARG A 218 6.75 8.24 15.11
CA ARG A 218 6.56 9.62 14.68
C ARG A 218 5.35 9.68 13.75
N ILE A 219 4.52 10.70 13.91
CA ILE A 219 3.45 11.05 12.98
C ILE A 219 3.80 12.45 12.46
N ASN A 220 3.97 12.59 11.14
CA ASN A 220 4.24 13.84 10.44
C ASN A 220 3.62 13.76 9.03
N GLN A 221 3.77 14.80 8.22
CA GLN A 221 3.25 14.83 6.84
C GLN A 221 3.79 13.66 6.02
N ALA A 222 5.07 13.29 6.17
CA ALA A 222 5.65 12.12 5.51
C ALA A 222 5.06 10.78 5.99
N TYR A 223 4.61 10.68 7.25
CA TYR A 223 3.85 9.53 7.74
C TYR A 223 2.55 9.37 6.95
N PHE A 224 1.78 10.45 6.81
CA PHE A 224 0.52 10.42 6.05
C PHE A 224 0.74 10.32 4.55
N ALA A 225 1.78 10.93 3.99
CA ALA A 225 2.11 10.79 2.57
C ALA A 225 2.45 9.33 2.20
N PHE A 226 2.99 8.55 3.15
CA PHE A 226 3.26 7.13 2.94
C PHE A 226 2.10 6.21 3.33
N TYR A 227 1.48 6.42 4.49
CA TYR A 227 0.42 5.54 5.00
C TYR A 227 -0.99 5.95 4.56
N GLY A 228 -1.19 7.20 4.18
CA GLY A 228 -2.44 7.74 3.65
C GLY A 228 -2.79 7.17 2.27
N THR A 229 -1.80 6.81 1.45
CA THR A 229 -2.03 6.02 0.22
C THR A 229 -2.59 4.62 0.51
N TYR A 230 -2.36 4.08 1.72
CA TYR A 230 -2.91 2.79 2.18
C TYR A 230 -4.21 2.96 2.98
N ALA A 231 -4.44 4.14 3.56
CA ALA A 231 -5.64 4.46 4.36
C ALA A 231 -6.81 4.99 3.52
N SER A 232 -6.60 5.22 2.22
CA SER A 232 -7.54 5.77 1.21
C SER A 232 -8.78 4.90 0.93
N ARG A 233 -9.18 4.03 1.87
CA ARG A 233 -10.39 3.24 1.74
C ARG A 233 -11.68 4.08 1.90
N ASP A 234 -11.64 5.34 2.38
CA ASP A 234 -12.88 6.12 2.56
C ASP A 234 -12.77 7.69 2.52
N ASP A 235 -11.81 8.29 1.81
CA ASP A 235 -11.53 9.72 1.95
C ASP A 235 -11.84 10.52 0.67
N ALA A 236 -12.79 11.46 0.76
CA ALA A 236 -13.28 12.34 -0.30
C ALA A 236 -12.25 13.32 -0.91
N ILE A 237 -10.97 13.25 -0.49
CA ILE A 237 -9.89 14.15 -0.91
C ILE A 237 -9.09 13.53 -2.08
N HIS A 238 -9.03 12.20 -2.17
CA HIS A 238 -8.55 11.48 -3.36
C HIS A 238 -9.57 10.41 -3.75
N PRO A 239 -10.49 10.69 -4.70
CA PRO A 239 -11.60 9.80 -5.03
C PRO A 239 -11.15 8.45 -5.60
N LEU A 240 -9.87 8.30 -5.97
CA LEU A 240 -9.32 7.12 -6.63
C LEU A 240 -9.45 5.84 -5.81
N GLY A 241 -9.24 5.90 -4.49
CA GLY A 241 -9.35 4.72 -3.62
C GLY A 241 -10.75 4.11 -3.66
N GLY A 242 -11.76 4.93 -3.33
CA GLY A 242 -13.17 4.52 -3.39
C GLY A 242 -13.64 4.14 -4.80
N GLN A 243 -13.17 4.87 -5.83
CA GLN A 243 -13.48 4.54 -7.22
C GLN A 243 -12.91 3.16 -7.61
N LEU A 244 -11.66 2.84 -7.24
CA LEU A 244 -11.03 1.56 -7.55
C LEU A 244 -11.68 0.40 -6.78
N ILE A 245 -12.14 0.62 -5.55
CA ILE A 245 -12.98 -0.34 -4.83
C ILE A 245 -14.28 -0.60 -5.59
N GLU A 246 -14.97 0.45 -6.05
CA GLU A 246 -16.19 0.28 -6.84
C GLU A 246 -15.91 -0.43 -8.18
N VAL A 247 -14.80 -0.12 -8.85
CA VAL A 247 -14.35 -0.84 -10.05
C VAL A 247 -14.13 -2.32 -9.73
N ARG A 248 -13.48 -2.65 -8.59
CA ARG A 248 -13.30 -4.03 -8.15
C ARG A 248 -14.63 -4.73 -7.92
N GLU A 249 -15.56 -4.11 -7.20
CA GLU A 249 -16.90 -4.68 -6.93
C GLU A 249 -17.65 -4.96 -8.23
N ARG A 250 -17.62 -4.03 -9.18
CA ARG A 250 -18.29 -4.15 -10.49
C ARG A 250 -17.61 -5.15 -11.43
N ALA A 251 -16.31 -5.40 -11.28
CA ALA A 251 -15.56 -6.32 -12.15
C ALA A 251 -15.99 -7.78 -11.98
N GLY A 252 -16.62 -8.15 -10.85
CA GLY A 252 -17.15 -9.49 -10.57
C GLY A 252 -16.09 -10.59 -10.32
N SER A 253 -14.84 -10.39 -10.74
CA SER A 253 -13.72 -11.28 -10.46
C SER A 253 -12.40 -10.51 -10.40
N LEU A 254 -11.42 -11.05 -9.66
CA LEU A 254 -10.09 -10.42 -9.55
C LEU A 254 -9.35 -10.41 -10.90
N ALA A 255 -9.48 -11.47 -11.71
CA ALA A 255 -8.91 -11.50 -13.05
C ALA A 255 -9.44 -10.37 -13.94
N ARG A 256 -10.77 -10.17 -13.94
CA ARG A 256 -11.38 -9.07 -14.70
C ARG A 256 -10.98 -7.70 -14.17
N PHE A 257 -10.88 -7.56 -12.85
CA PHE A 257 -10.42 -6.33 -12.21
C PHE A 257 -9.02 -5.93 -12.70
N LEU A 258 -8.03 -6.83 -12.58
CA LEU A 258 -6.67 -6.58 -13.05
C LEU A 258 -6.63 -6.31 -14.57
N GLU A 259 -7.45 -7.01 -15.35
CA GLU A 259 -7.56 -6.77 -16.79
C GLU A 259 -8.04 -5.35 -17.14
N LEU A 260 -8.99 -4.83 -16.36
CA LEU A 260 -9.56 -3.50 -16.55
C LEU A 260 -8.59 -2.39 -16.15
N VAL A 261 -7.90 -2.53 -15.02
CA VAL A 261 -7.07 -1.47 -14.43
C VAL A 261 -5.65 -1.42 -14.98
N ARG A 262 -5.14 -2.51 -15.59
CA ARG A 262 -3.74 -2.55 -16.09
C ARG A 262 -3.40 -1.48 -17.15
N GLY A 263 -4.41 -0.91 -17.81
CA GLY A 263 -4.28 0.16 -18.80
C GLY A 263 -4.64 1.57 -18.31
N VAL A 264 -5.01 1.71 -17.03
CA VAL A 264 -5.47 2.97 -16.42
C VAL A 264 -4.27 3.63 -15.76
N THR A 265 -3.96 4.88 -16.10
CA THR A 265 -2.74 5.55 -15.62
C THR A 265 -3.00 6.88 -14.90
N THR A 266 -4.16 7.49 -15.10
CA THR A 266 -4.52 8.80 -14.55
C THR A 266 -5.84 8.73 -13.78
N ALA A 267 -6.13 9.74 -12.97
CA ALA A 267 -7.44 9.85 -12.32
C ALA A 267 -8.61 9.88 -13.32
N ALA A 268 -8.45 10.58 -14.44
CA ALA A 268 -9.46 10.64 -15.50
C ALA A 268 -9.73 9.27 -16.14
N ASP A 269 -8.70 8.42 -16.30
CA ASP A 269 -8.87 7.06 -16.82
C ASP A 269 -9.74 6.21 -15.86
N VAL A 270 -9.55 6.37 -14.54
CA VAL A 270 -10.34 5.68 -13.51
C VAL A 270 -11.81 6.12 -13.60
N GLU A 271 -12.05 7.43 -13.69
CA GLU A 271 -13.40 7.99 -13.84
C GLU A 271 -14.11 7.49 -15.10
N GLU A 272 -13.41 7.47 -16.24
CA GLU A 272 -13.97 6.98 -17.50
C GLU A 272 -14.27 5.48 -17.41
N LEU A 273 -13.35 4.67 -16.86
CA LEU A 273 -13.57 3.26 -16.62
C LEU A 273 -14.81 3.02 -15.75
N LEU A 274 -14.93 3.74 -14.63
CA LEU A 274 -16.05 3.61 -13.73
C LEU A 274 -17.37 4.07 -14.38
N GLY A 275 -17.34 5.13 -15.16
CA GLY A 275 -18.48 5.61 -15.95
C GLY A 275 -19.01 4.53 -16.92
N ARG A 276 -18.11 3.84 -17.63
CA ARG A 276 -18.46 2.71 -18.51
C ARG A 276 -19.08 1.54 -17.75
N LEU A 277 -18.52 1.19 -16.58
CA LEU A 277 -19.05 0.10 -15.74
C LEU A 277 -20.41 0.44 -15.11
N ARG A 278 -20.65 1.71 -14.75
CA ARG A 278 -21.96 2.19 -14.27
C ARG A 278 -23.02 2.19 -15.38
N GLY A 279 -22.64 2.58 -16.60
CA GLY A 279 -23.53 2.61 -17.76
C GLY A 279 -23.91 1.23 -18.31
N GLY A 280 -23.03 0.24 -18.20
CA GLY A 280 -23.24 -1.12 -18.71
C GLY A 280 -24.22 -2.00 -17.92
N GLY A 281 -24.68 -1.57 -16.74
CA GLY A 281 -25.64 -2.30 -15.89
C GLY A 281 -27.11 -2.16 -16.29
N ARG A 282 -27.40 -1.50 -17.43
CA ARG A 282 -28.74 -1.39 -18.01
C ARG A 282 -28.77 -2.08 -19.38
N SER A 283 -28.86 -3.40 -19.38
CA SER A 283 -29.32 -4.19 -20.54
C SER A 283 -29.89 -5.52 -20.04
#